data_AF-A0A918IM15-F1
#
_entry.id   AF-A0A918IM15-F1
#
_cell.length_a   1.000
_cell.length_b   1.000
_cell.length_c   1.000
_cell.angle_alpha   90.00
_cell.angle_beta   90.00
_cell.angle_gamma   90.00
#
_symmetry.space_group_name_H-M   'P 1'
#
loop_
_entity.id
_entity.type
_entity.pdbx_description
1 polymer ?
#
loop_
_entity_poly.entity_id
_entity_poly.type
_entity_poly.pdbx_seq_one_letter_code
_entity_poly.pdbx_strand_id
1 'polypeptide(L)' 'MSDLCDGCSYRPGDRTGERACPYTTGCWSFVHRHRTLLATNQRTSRAVQGLDRLTDVEEVLTTDRQWDERPP' A
#
# COMPACT_ATOMS: atom_id res chain seq x y z
N MET A 1 -2.76 8.09 14.94
CA MET A 1 -2.92 6.71 15.44
C MET A 1 -4.16 6.70 16.30
N SER A 2 -5.24 6.16 15.78
CA SER A 2 -6.53 6.04 16.46
C SER A 2 -6.84 4.58 16.72
N ASP A 3 -7.93 4.33 17.44
CA ASP A 3 -8.57 3.04 17.72
C ASP A 3 -9.55 2.58 16.60
N LEU A 4 -9.63 3.33 15.50
CA LEU A 4 -10.52 3.01 14.36
C LEU A 4 -10.24 1.62 13.75
N CYS A 5 -9.03 1.08 13.95
CA CYS A 5 -8.64 -0.22 13.40
C CYS A 5 -9.16 -1.42 14.24
N ASP A 6 -9.57 -1.23 15.50
CA ASP A 6 -9.86 -2.33 16.42
C ASP A 6 -11.11 -3.14 16.00
N GLY A 7 -12.08 -2.49 15.40
CA GLY A 7 -13.30 -3.10 14.84
C GLY A 7 -13.33 -3.18 13.32
N CYS A 8 -12.25 -2.83 12.63
CA CYS A 8 -12.24 -2.78 11.17
C CYS A 8 -12.20 -4.18 10.55
N SER A 9 -12.99 -4.41 9.50
CA SER A 9 -12.93 -5.66 8.72
C SER A 9 -11.53 -5.90 8.14
N TYR A 10 -10.84 -4.81 7.79
CA TYR A 10 -9.50 -4.81 7.19
C TYR A 10 -8.41 -4.57 8.24
N ARG A 11 -7.20 -5.05 7.95
CA ARG A 11 -6.04 -5.01 8.83
C ARG A 11 -4.98 -4.06 8.28
N PRO A 12 -4.57 -3.01 9.03
CA PRO A 12 -3.61 -2.03 8.54
C PRO A 12 -2.22 -2.59 8.28
N GLY A 13 -1.85 -3.70 8.94
CA GLY A 13 -0.58 -4.40 8.72
C GLY A 13 -0.56 -5.27 7.46
N ASP A 14 -1.74 -5.60 6.93
CA ASP A 14 -1.89 -6.47 5.77
C ASP A 14 -2.00 -5.59 4.51
N ARG A 15 -1.13 -5.85 3.54
CA ARG A 15 -1.05 -5.12 2.24
C ARG A 15 -1.50 -5.96 1.05
N THR A 16 -1.74 -7.24 1.26
CA THR A 16 -2.32 -8.19 0.29
C THR A 16 -3.31 -9.11 0.98
N GLY A 17 -4.15 -9.79 0.19
CA GLY A 17 -5.18 -10.70 0.67
C GLY A 17 -6.51 -10.03 1.04
N GLU A 18 -7.51 -10.84 1.36
CA GLU A 18 -8.91 -10.42 1.53
C GLU A 18 -9.13 -9.40 2.67
N ARG A 19 -8.25 -9.42 3.67
CA ARG A 19 -8.30 -8.50 4.81
C ARG A 19 -7.32 -7.34 4.69
N ALA A 20 -6.62 -7.18 3.57
CA ALA A 20 -5.70 -6.08 3.38
C ALA A 20 -6.40 -4.74 3.56
N CYS A 21 -5.75 -3.80 4.26
CA CYS A 21 -6.28 -2.46 4.32
C CYS A 21 -6.17 -1.79 2.95
N PRO A 22 -7.29 -1.27 2.39
CA PRO A 22 -7.26 -0.56 1.11
C PRO A 22 -6.31 0.65 1.13
N TYR A 23 -6.21 1.33 2.27
CA TYR A 23 -5.28 2.44 2.44
C TYR A 23 -3.81 1.98 2.42
N THR A 24 -3.47 0.91 3.15
CA THR A 24 -2.10 0.37 3.16
C THR A 24 -1.69 -0.09 1.77
N THR A 25 -2.58 -0.82 1.08
CA THR A 25 -2.38 -1.31 -0.29
C THR A 25 -2.17 -0.14 -1.26
N GLY A 26 -3.10 0.83 -1.25
CA GLY A 26 -3.06 2.00 -2.13
C GLY A 26 -1.88 2.92 -1.87
N CYS A 27 -1.39 3.02 -0.63
CA CYS A 27 -0.18 3.76 -0.31
C CYS A 27 1.04 3.20 -1.03
N TRP A 28 1.20 1.86 -1.03
CA TRP A 28 2.29 1.21 -1.75
C TRP A 28 2.13 1.31 -3.27
N SER A 29 0.92 1.14 -3.79
CA SER A 29 0.61 1.34 -5.23
C SER A 29 0.92 2.76 -5.69
N PHE A 30 0.58 3.77 -4.87
CA PHE A 30 0.94 5.17 -5.13
C PHE A 30 2.45 5.38 -5.19
N VAL A 31 3.19 4.85 -4.21
CA VAL A 31 4.66 4.95 -4.20
C VAL A 31 5.26 4.29 -5.44
N HIS A 32 4.72 3.12 -5.84
CA HIS A 32 5.15 2.42 -7.06
C HIS A 32 4.91 3.26 -8.32
N ARG A 33 3.69 3.78 -8.49
CA ARG A 33 3.29 4.60 -9.64
C ARG A 33 4.14 5.86 -9.80
N HIS A 34 4.52 6.49 -8.69
CA HIS A 34 5.26 7.75 -8.67
C HIS A 34 6.73 7.60 -8.28
N ARG A 35 7.28 6.37 -8.36
CA ARG A 35 8.63 6.02 -7.90
C ARG A 35 9.71 7.02 -8.33
N THR A 36 9.73 7.41 -9.60
CA THR A 36 10.72 8.33 -10.16
C THR A 36 10.70 9.71 -9.48
N LEU A 37 9.52 10.26 -9.25
CA LEU A 37 9.35 11.56 -8.57
C LEU A 37 9.69 11.44 -7.08
N LEU A 38 9.23 10.37 -6.43
CA LEU A 38 9.37 10.19 -4.98
C LEU A 38 10.79 9.80 -4.57
N ALA A 39 11.58 9.21 -5.47
CA ALA A 39 12.96 8.83 -5.22
C ALA A 39 13.89 10.05 -5.06
N THR A 40 13.60 11.16 -5.75
CA THR A 40 14.44 12.37 -5.72
C THR A 40 14.15 13.27 -4.53
N ASN A 41 12.99 13.13 -3.89
CA ASN A 41 12.62 13.89 -2.70
C ASN A 41 13.11 13.19 -1.43
N GLN A 42 13.95 13.89 -0.64
CA GLN A 42 14.55 13.35 0.59
C GLN A 42 13.53 12.84 1.60
N ARG A 43 12.33 13.43 1.66
CA ARG A 43 11.27 13.01 2.58
C ARG A 43 10.65 11.66 2.19
N THR A 44 10.61 11.33 0.90
CA THR A 44 9.90 10.15 0.37
C THR A 44 10.83 9.08 -0.17
N SER A 45 12.12 9.38 -0.36
CA SER A 45 13.11 8.44 -0.89
C SER A 45 13.22 7.14 -0.06
N ARG A 46 13.03 7.24 1.26
CA ARG A 46 13.00 6.07 2.16
C ARG A 46 11.80 5.16 1.92
N ALA A 47 10.65 5.71 1.52
CA ALA A 47 9.49 4.91 1.15
C ALA A 47 9.74 4.14 -0.15
N VAL A 48 10.39 4.77 -1.13
CA VAL A 48 10.83 4.09 -2.37
C VAL A 48 11.83 2.98 -2.07
N GLN A 49 12.82 3.21 -1.20
CA GLN A 49 13.74 2.15 -0.77
C GLN A 49 13.02 1.01 -0.03
N GLY A 50 11.95 1.33 0.71
CA GLY A 50 11.08 0.32 1.33
C GLY A 50 10.35 -0.51 0.29
N LEU A 51 9.78 0.15 -0.74
CA LEU A 51 9.12 -0.49 -1.88
C LEU A 51 10.07 -1.45 -2.60
N ASP A 52 11.29 -1.01 -2.88
CA ASP A 52 12.31 -1.81 -3.58
C ASP A 52 12.74 -3.08 -2.81
N ARG A 53 12.41 -3.17 -1.51
CA ARG A 53 12.67 -4.35 -0.66
C ARG A 53 11.48 -5.29 -0.54
N LEU A 54 10.30 -4.90 -0.99
CA LEU A 54 9.13 -5.76 -0.96
C LEU A 54 9.29 -6.86 -2.03
N THR A 55 9.06 -8.11 -1.64
CA THR A 55 9.15 -9.26 -2.55
C THR A 55 7.84 -9.52 -3.31
N ASP A 56 6.77 -8.89 -2.87
CA ASP A 56 5.37 -9.13 -3.20
C ASP A 56 4.70 -7.87 -3.79
N VAL A 57 5.48 -6.98 -4.43
CA VAL A 57 4.95 -5.76 -5.06
C VAL A 57 3.86 -6.06 -6.09
N GLU A 58 4.04 -7.08 -6.93
CA GLU A 58 3.04 -7.45 -7.94
C GLU A 58 1.70 -7.88 -7.32
N GLU A 59 1.76 -8.55 -6.18
CA GLU A 59 0.55 -8.95 -5.44
C GLU A 59 -0.15 -7.72 -4.85
N VAL A 60 0.61 -6.78 -4.28
CA VAL A 60 0.07 -5.50 -3.79
C VAL A 60 -0.63 -4.73 -4.92
N LEU A 61 -0.03 -4.65 -6.11
CA LEU A 61 -0.64 -3.97 -7.27
C LEU A 61 -1.90 -4.70 -7.77
N THR A 62 -1.95 -6.02 -7.62
CA THR A 62 -3.13 -6.81 -7.98
C THR A 62 -4.26 -6.59 -6.96
N THR A 63 -3.94 -6.59 -5.66
CA THR A 63 -4.90 -6.25 -4.61
C THR A 63 -5.43 -4.82 -4.77
N ASP A 64 -4.58 -3.85 -5.12
CA ASP A 64 -5.00 -2.46 -5.38
C ASP A 64 -6.04 -2.37 -6.50
N ARG A 65 -5.79 -3.06 -7.63
CA ARG A 65 -6.75 -3.14 -8.74
C ARG A 65 -8.08 -3.77 -8.33
N GLN A 66 -8.06 -4.75 -7.44
CA GLN A 66 -9.31 -5.37 -6.95
C GLN A 66 -10.16 -4.37 -6.16
N TRP A 67 -9.55 -3.42 -5.43
CA TRP A 67 -10.29 -2.38 -4.72
C TRP A 67 -10.95 -1.38 -5.67
N ASP A 68 -10.36 -1.11 -6.84
CA ASP A 68 -10.98 -0.29 -7.89
C ASP A 68 -12.26 -0.95 -8.44
N GLU A 69 -12.25 -2.28 -8.56
CA GLU A 69 -13.40 -3.06 -9.06
C GLU A 69 -14.46 -3.31 -7.99
N ARG A 70 -14.05 -3.47 -6.74
CA ARG A 70 -14.91 -3.79 -5.59
C ARG A 70 -14.53 -2.90 -4.41
N PRO A 71 -15.09 -1.68 -4.35
CA PRO A 71 -14.77 -0.76 -3.27
C PRO A 71 -15.17 -1.33 -1.90
N PRO A 72 -14.33 -1.07 -0.88
CA PRO A 72 -14.41 -1.66 0.46
C PRO A 72 -15.56 -1.15 1.34
#